data_AF-A0A285PF04-F1
#
_entry.id   AF-A0A285PF04-F1
#
_cell.length_a   1.000
_cell.length_b   1.000
_cell.length_c   1.000
_cell.angle_alpha   90.00
_cell.angle_beta   90.00
_cell.angle_gamma   90.00
#
_symmetry.space_group_name_H-M   'P 1'
#
loop_
_entity.id
_entity.type
_entity.pdbx_description
1 polymer ?
#
loop_
_entity_poly.entity_id
_entity_poly.type
_entity_poly.pdbx_seq_one_letter_code
_entity_poly.pdbx_strand_id
1 'polypeptide(L)' 'MFHRLNKSTRTVIDVFSKLPHAARVANAVELGRKPRQADLDALNIRYPFD' A
#
# COMPACT_ATOMS: atom_id res chain seq x y z
N MET A 1 10.81 29.36 -17.15
CA MET A 1 11.33 28.00 -16.87
C MET A 1 11.05 27.67 -15.41
N PHE A 2 9.83 27.23 -15.06
CA PHE A 2 9.47 26.78 -13.70
C PHE A 2 8.39 25.69 -13.80
N HIS A 3 8.80 24.42 -13.90
CA HIS A 3 7.86 23.29 -13.93
C HIS A 3 8.47 22.00 -13.36
N ARG A 4 8.97 22.02 -12.12
CA ARG A 4 9.39 20.80 -11.39
C ARG A 4 9.22 20.94 -9.86
N LEU A 5 8.00 21.18 -9.37
CA LEU A 5 7.67 20.97 -7.96
C LEU A 5 6.55 19.93 -7.73
N ASN A 6 5.96 19.38 -8.80
CA ASN A 6 4.73 18.58 -8.70
C ASN A 6 4.92 17.04 -8.66
N LYS A 7 6.17 16.54 -8.66
CA LYS A 7 6.43 15.08 -8.61
C LYS A 7 6.70 14.57 -7.19
N SER A 8 7.53 15.24 -6.39
CA SER A 8 7.87 14.75 -5.03
C SER A 8 6.68 14.73 -4.08
N THR A 9 5.82 15.75 -4.08
CA THR A 9 4.65 15.79 -3.19
C THR A 9 3.66 14.69 -3.51
N ARG A 10 3.50 14.36 -4.79
CA ARG A 10 2.64 13.26 -5.27
C ARG A 10 3.19 11.90 -4.85
N THR A 11 4.50 11.70 -4.94
CA THR A 11 5.18 10.49 -4.45
C THR A 11 4.99 10.31 -2.94
N VAL A 12 5.12 11.39 -2.17
CA VAL A 12 4.95 11.35 -0.72
C VAL A 12 3.50 10.98 -0.34
N ILE A 13 2.52 11.63 -0.95
CA ILE A 13 1.09 11.32 -0.71
C ILE A 13 0.77 9.87 -1.11
N ASP A 14 1.30 9.38 -2.23
CA ASP A 14 1.08 8.00 -2.70
C ASP A 14 1.62 6.97 -1.69
N VAL A 15 2.82 7.20 -1.15
CA VAL A 15 3.42 6.33 -0.12
C VAL A 15 2.60 6.36 1.16
N PHE A 16 2.25 7.55 1.67
CA PHE A 16 1.47 7.67 2.91
C PHE A 16 0.06 7.07 2.79
N SER A 17 -0.55 7.12 1.60
CA SER A 17 -1.87 6.53 1.36
C SER A 17 -1.89 5.00 1.44
N LYS A 18 -0.74 4.34 1.19
CA LYS A 18 -0.59 2.88 1.21
C LYS A 18 -0.23 2.32 2.58
N LEU A 19 0.31 3.13 3.49
CA LEU A 19 0.69 2.69 4.84
C LEU A 19 -0.45 2.00 5.63
N PRO A 20 -1.70 2.49 5.62
CA PRO A 20 -2.79 1.84 6.35
C PRO A 20 -3.14 0.46 5.80
N HIS A 21 -2.97 0.24 4.50
CA HIS A 21 -3.19 -1.07 3.87
C HIS A 21 -2.05 -2.02 4.24
N ALA A 22 -0.80 -1.55 4.22
CA ALA A 22 0.36 -2.34 4.64
C ALA A 22 0.25 -2.80 6.09
N ALA A 23 -0.17 -1.92 7.01
CA ALA A 23 -0.39 -2.27 8.40
C ALA A 23 -1.47 -3.35 8.58
N ARG A 24 -2.57 -3.26 7.82
CA ARG A 24 -3.65 -4.26 7.85
C ARG A 24 -3.19 -5.62 7.32
N VAL A 25 -2.43 -5.64 6.23
CA VAL A 25 -1.86 -6.88 5.68
C VAL A 25 -0.86 -7.51 6.67
N ALA A 26 0.07 -6.71 7.21
CA ALA A 26 1.04 -7.20 8.19
C ALA A 26 0.36 -7.82 9.41
N ASN A 27 -0.64 -7.14 9.97
CA ASN A 27 -1.40 -7.66 11.11
C ASN A 27 -2.17 -8.96 10.77
N ALA A 28 -2.77 -9.05 9.57
CA ALA A 28 -3.44 -10.28 9.15
C ALA A 28 -2.47 -11.47 9.03
N VAL A 29 -1.30 -11.25 8.44
CA VAL A 29 -0.23 -12.25 8.30
C VAL A 29 0.29 -12.69 9.67
N GLU A 30 0.53 -11.75 10.59
CA GLU A 30 0.99 -12.03 11.95
C GLU A 30 -0.02 -12.89 12.73
N LEU A 31 -1.32 -12.65 12.54
CA LEU A 31 -2.39 -13.43 13.12
C LEU A 31 -2.67 -14.76 12.39
N GLY A 32 -1.92 -15.09 11.34
CA GLY A 32 -2.15 -16.29 10.51
C GLY A 32 -3.49 -16.27 9.76
N ARG A 33 -4.04 -15.08 9.48
CA ARG A 33 -5.32 -14.89 8.78
C ARG A 33 -5.08 -14.41 7.35
N LYS A 34 -5.99 -14.77 6.43
CA LYS A 34 -5.95 -14.27 5.04
C LYS A 34 -6.12 -12.74 5.05
N PRO A 35 -5.19 -11.96 4.47
CA PRO A 35 -5.35 -10.52 4.31
C PRO A 35 -6.55 -10.20 3.42
N ARG A 36 -7.18 -9.04 3.61
CA ARG A 36 -8.29 -8.65 2.74
C ARG A 36 -7.77 -8.36 1.33
N GLN A 37 -8.49 -8.86 0.32
CA GLN A 37 -8.11 -8.66 -1.08
C GLN A 37 -7.98 -7.17 -1.45
N ALA A 38 -8.88 -6.32 -0.94
CA ALA A 38 -8.81 -4.87 -1.16
C ALA A 38 -7.51 -4.23 -0.63
N ASP A 39 -6.94 -4.75 0.47
CA ASP A 39 -5.67 -4.25 1.00
C ASP A 39 -4.48 -4.75 0.17
N LEU A 40 -4.58 -5.97 -0.37
CA LEU A 40 -3.59 -6.55 -1.28
C LEU A 40 -3.58 -5.82 -2.64
N ASP A 41 -4.75 -5.53 -3.20
CA ASP A 41 -4.92 -4.79 -4.44
C ASP A 41 -4.39 -3.36 -4.31
N ALA A 42 -4.65 -2.69 -3.17
CA ALA A 42 -4.13 -1.35 -2.89
C ALA A 42 -2.60 -1.29 -2.80
N LEU A 43 -1.97 -2.38 -2.35
CA LEU A 43 -0.52 -2.53 -2.30
C LEU A 43 0.05 -3.14 -3.58
N ASN A 44 -0.80 -3.54 -4.53
CA ASN A 44 -0.44 -4.26 -5.74
C ASN A 44 0.38 -5.54 -5.44
N ILE A 45 0.02 -6.26 -4.39
CA ILE A 45 0.66 -7.50 -3.97
C ILE A 45 -0.19 -8.68 -4.44
N ARG A 46 0.43 -9.59 -5.19
CA ARG A 46 -0.19 -10.86 -5.54
C ARG A 46 0.05 -11.85 -4.39
N TYR A 47 -0.97 -12.09 -3.57
CA TYR A 47 -0.87 -13.00 -2.45
C TYR A 47 -0.82 -14.44 -2.99
N PRO A 48 0.29 -15.19 -2.74
CA PRO A 48 0.56 -16.45 -3.44
C PRO A 48 -0.20 -17.65 -2.85
N PHE A 49 -1.11 -17.39 -1.90
CA PHE A 49 -1.91 -18.41 -1.23
C PHE A 49 -3.38 -18.02 -1.44
N ASP A 50 -4.05 -18.70 -2.38
CA ASP A 50 -5.51 -18.66 -2.47
C ASP A 50 -6.13 -19.76 -1.60
#